data_AF-A0A1V5NQL0-F1
#
_entry.id   AF-A0A1V5NQL0-F1
#
_cell.length_a   1.000
_cell.length_b   1.000
_cell.length_c   1.000
_cell.angle_alpha   90.00
_cell.angle_beta   90.00
_cell.angle_gamma   90.00
#
_symmetry.space_group_name_H-M   'P 1'
#
loop_
_entity.id
_entity.type
_entity.pdbx_description
1 polymer ?
#
loop_
_entity_poly.entity_id
_entity_poly.type
_entity_poly.pdbx_seq_one_letter_code
_entity_poly.pdbx_strand_id
1 'polypeptide(L)'
;MLIKLLVVVPAISRWNMTLTIFIFPYARQEGLGAIYKKYCGVRELLLATVLTGAAAGIVLGVYGALLMLMGGLSACLVGKRVSRELGGLTGDIYGLINELSEVLLLLAAYPLLSKM
;
A
#
# COMPACT_ATOMS: atom_id res chain seq x y z
N MET A 1 -14.13 5.74 -16.52
CA MET A 1 -13.94 6.30 -15.17
C MET A 1 -13.55 5.20 -14.17
N LEU A 2 -14.36 4.15 -14.04
CA LEU A 2 -14.01 2.95 -13.25
C LEU A 2 -12.66 2.32 -13.64
N ILE A 3 -12.36 2.27 -14.95
CA ILE A 3 -11.10 1.75 -15.50
C ILE A 3 -9.88 2.48 -14.93
N LYS A 4 -9.97 3.80 -14.68
CA LYS A 4 -8.87 4.58 -14.07
C LYS A 4 -8.61 4.12 -12.64
N LEU A 5 -9.67 3.87 -11.86
CA LEU A 5 -9.56 3.35 -10.50
C LEU A 5 -9.00 1.93 -10.47
N LEU A 6 -9.40 1.08 -11.43
CA LEU A 6 -8.86 -0.28 -11.56
C LEU A 6 -7.35 -0.32 -11.86
N VAL A 7 -6.77 0.76 -12.38
CA VAL A 7 -5.31 0.87 -12.56
C VAL A 7 -4.63 1.45 -11.32
N VAL A 8 -5.19 2.52 -10.76
CA VAL A 8 -4.54 3.27 -9.67
C VAL A 8 -4.66 2.55 -8.33
N VAL A 9 -5.82 1.97 -8.02
CA VAL A 9 -6.05 1.33 -6.72
C VAL A 9 -5.10 0.15 -6.48
N PRO A 10 -4.90 -0.80 -7.41
CA PRO A 10 -3.91 -1.87 -7.22
C PRO A 10 -2.48 -1.33 -7.11
N ALA A 11 -2.13 -0.25 -7.82
CA ALA A 11 -0.80 0.36 -7.73
C ALA A 11 -0.54 0.96 -6.33
N ILE A 12 -1.53 1.64 -5.75
CA ILE A 12 -1.45 2.16 -4.37
C ILE A 12 -1.42 1.00 -3.37
N SER A 13 -2.23 -0.03 -3.58
CA SER A 13 -2.25 -1.22 -2.72
C SER A 13 -0.90 -1.93 -2.66
N ARG A 14 -0.24 -2.10 -3.82
CA ARG A 14 1.12 -2.65 -3.89
C ARG A 14 2.16 -1.76 -3.23
N TRP A 15 2.03 -0.43 -3.37
CA TRP A 15 2.88 0.51 -2.65
C TRP A 15 2.68 0.42 -1.12
N ASN A 16 1.45 0.22 -0.64
CA ASN A 16 1.18 -0.01 0.78
C ASN A 16 1.88 -1.28 1.32
N MET A 17 1.97 -2.34 0.52
CA MET A 17 2.78 -3.51 0.87
C MET A 17 4.26 -3.12 1.01
N THR A 18 4.83 -2.40 0.03
CA THR A 18 6.24 -1.96 0.10
C THR A 18 6.51 -1.06 1.30
N LEU A 19 5.60 -0.14 1.60
CA LEU A 19 5.67 0.75 2.77
C LEU A 19 5.73 -0.06 4.07
N THR A 20 4.85 -1.06 4.22
CA THR A 20 4.78 -1.87 5.43
C THR A 20 5.95 -2.85 5.55
N ILE A 21 6.45 -3.39 4.43
CA ILE A 21 7.71 -4.15 4.38
C ILE A 21 8.88 -3.28 4.87
N PHE A 22 8.96 -2.03 4.45
CA PHE A 22 10.03 -1.12 4.86
C PHE A 22 9.96 -0.79 6.35
N ILE A 23 8.78 -0.43 6.87
CA ILE A 23 8.61 0.07 8.25
C ILE A 23 8.70 -1.05 9.30
N PHE A 24 8.03 -2.18 9.09
CA PHE A 24 7.83 -3.17 10.15
C PHE A 24 8.83 -4.34 10.06
N PRO A 25 9.20 -4.97 11.19
CA PRO A 25 10.02 -6.17 11.17
C PRO A 25 9.24 -7.34 10.57
N TYR A 26 9.96 -8.28 9.96
CA TYR A 26 9.37 -9.50 9.43
C TYR A 26 9.39 -10.59 10.51
N ALA A 27 8.27 -11.26 10.76
CA ALA A 27 8.11 -12.16 11.91
C ALA A 27 8.76 -13.55 11.71
N ARG A 28 8.89 -14.02 10.46
CA ARG A 28 9.48 -15.35 10.16
C ARG A 28 10.95 -15.21 9.76
N GLN A 29 11.78 -16.21 10.06
CA GLN A 29 13.20 -16.19 9.67
C GLN A 29 13.43 -16.55 8.19
N GLU A 30 12.48 -17.26 7.57
CA GLU A 30 12.58 -17.73 6.19
C GLU A 30 11.31 -17.41 5.37
N GLY A 31 11.46 -17.48 4.04
CA GLY A 31 10.39 -17.27 3.06
C GLY A 31 10.52 -16.00 2.23
N LEU A 32 9.65 -15.86 1.22
CA LEU A 32 9.66 -14.75 0.26
C LEU A 32 9.60 -13.36 0.94
N GLY A 33 8.83 -13.22 2.01
CA GLY A 33 8.73 -11.97 2.77
C GLY A 33 10.04 -11.56 3.48
N ALA A 34 10.87 -12.53 3.88
CA ALA A 34 12.18 -12.26 4.47
C ALA A 34 13.16 -11.72 3.42
N ILE A 35 13.10 -12.26 2.19
CA ILE A 35 13.87 -11.77 1.04
C ILE A 35 13.47 -10.33 0.75
N TYR A 36 12.16 -10.04 0.64
CA TYR A 36 11.71 -8.67 0.42
C TYR A 36 12.16 -7.72 1.52
N LYS A 37 12.07 -8.11 2.80
CA LYS A 37 12.56 -7.26 3.90
C LYS A 37 14.07 -7.01 3.82
N LYS A 38 14.85 -8.02 3.41
CA LYS A 38 16.31 -7.93 3.28
C LYS A 38 16.73 -6.96 2.17
N TYR A 39 16.00 -6.92 1.06
CA TYR A 39 16.34 -6.09 -0.11
C TYR A 39 15.54 -4.79 -0.20
N CYS A 40 14.52 -4.59 0.65
CA CYS A 40 13.75 -3.35 0.68
C CYS A 40 14.44 -2.31 1.56
N GLY A 41 15.15 -1.39 0.91
CA GLY A 41 15.74 -0.22 1.53
C GLY A 41 15.00 1.08 1.15
N VAL A 42 15.66 2.19 1.46
CA VAL A 42 15.13 3.54 1.19
C VAL A 42 14.98 3.79 -0.31
N ARG A 43 15.87 3.22 -1.14
CA ARG A 43 15.84 3.38 -2.60
C ARG A 43 14.59 2.75 -3.20
N GLU A 44 14.27 1.54 -2.77
CA GLU A 44 13.13 0.77 -3.24
C GLU A 44 11.82 1.44 -2.82
N LEU A 45 11.75 1.94 -1.58
CA LEU A 45 10.60 2.71 -1.11
C LEU A 45 10.43 4.02 -1.89
N LEU A 46 11.52 4.76 -2.13
CA LEU A 46 11.48 6.00 -2.91
C LEU A 46 11.02 5.73 -4.34
N LEU A 47 11.58 4.73 -5.01
CA LEU A 47 11.17 4.34 -6.36
C LEU A 47 9.69 3.94 -6.41
N ALA A 48 9.24 3.11 -5.47
CA ALA A 48 7.82 2.73 -5.39
C ALA A 48 6.93 3.96 -5.16
N THR A 49 7.34 4.88 -4.30
CA THR A 49 6.58 6.11 -4.00
C THR A 49 6.50 7.03 -5.22
N VAL A 50 7.61 7.24 -5.93
CA VAL A 50 7.65 8.09 -7.13
C VAL A 50 6.83 7.47 -8.26
N LEU A 51 6.98 6.17 -8.52
CA LEU A 51 6.25 5.49 -9.59
C LEU A 51 4.75 5.48 -9.32
N THR A 52 4.33 5.07 -8.12
CA THR A 52 2.91 5.05 -7.75
C THR A 52 2.34 6.46 -7.67
N GLY A 53 3.10 7.43 -7.14
CA GLY A 53 2.72 8.83 -7.07
C GLY A 53 2.54 9.47 -8.44
N ALA A 54 3.46 9.21 -9.37
CA ALA A 54 3.33 9.66 -10.75
C ALA A 54 2.11 9.03 -11.43
N ALA A 55 1.91 7.72 -11.30
CA ALA A 55 0.75 7.03 -11.86
C ALA A 55 -0.57 7.58 -11.29
N ALA A 56 -0.67 7.71 -9.98
CA ALA A 56 -1.88 8.24 -9.32
C ALA A 56 -2.12 9.72 -9.66
N GLY A 57 -1.08 10.54 -9.72
CA GLY A 57 -1.15 11.95 -10.07
C GLY A 57 -1.54 12.20 -11.52
N ILE A 58 -1.00 11.44 -12.47
CA ILE A 58 -1.35 11.56 -13.89
C ILE A 58 -2.80 11.16 -14.14
N VAL A 59 -3.29 10.12 -13.45
CA VAL A 59 -4.62 9.54 -13.72
C VAL A 59 -5.75 10.23 -12.95
N LEU A 60 -5.50 10.62 -11.70
CA LEU A 60 -6.50 11.16 -10.76
C LEU A 60 -6.16 12.54 -10.20
N GLY A 61 -5.00 13.12 -10.54
CA GLY A 61 -4.59 14.43 -10.02
C GLY A 61 -4.44 14.44 -8.50
N VAL A 62 -4.96 15.50 -7.86
CA VAL A 62 -4.92 15.70 -6.40
C VAL A 62 -5.61 14.56 -5.64
N TYR A 63 -6.65 13.95 -6.22
CA TYR A 63 -7.34 12.82 -5.59
C TYR A 63 -6.46 11.57 -5.50
N GLY A 64 -5.52 11.38 -6.43
CA GLY A 64 -4.53 10.30 -6.35
C GLY A 64 -3.63 10.43 -5.12
N ALA A 65 -3.17 11.65 -4.82
CA ALA A 65 -2.37 11.92 -3.62
C ALA A 65 -3.18 11.69 -2.33
N LEU A 66 -4.46 12.08 -2.31
CA LEU A 66 -5.34 11.83 -1.17
C LEU A 66 -5.54 10.32 -0.93
N LEU A 67 -5.76 9.55 -2.00
CA LEU A 67 -5.88 8.09 -1.91
C LEU A 67 -4.58 7.43 -1.43
N MET A 68 -3.41 7.89 -1.90
CA MET A 68 -2.13 7.40 -1.38
C MET A 68 -1.97 7.70 0.11
N LEU A 69 -2.30 8.91 0.56
CA LEU A 69 -2.21 9.26 1.97
C LEU A 69 -3.13 8.36 2.83
N MET A 70 -4.38 8.20 2.43
CA MET A 70 -5.35 7.35 3.11
C MET A 70 -4.92 5.88 3.14
N GLY A 71 -4.46 5.37 1.99
CA GLY A 71 -3.95 4.01 1.85
C GLY A 71 -2.75 3.76 2.77
N GLY A 72 -1.74 4.63 2.70
CA GLY A 72 -0.53 4.50 3.51
C GLY A 72 -0.81 4.57 5.02
N LEU A 73 -1.68 5.48 5.45
CA LEU A 73 -2.10 5.57 6.86
C LEU A 73 -2.81 4.30 7.32
N SER A 74 -3.77 3.79 6.54
CA SER A 74 -4.51 2.57 6.87
C SER A 74 -3.58 1.35 6.96
N ALA A 75 -2.66 1.19 6.00
CA ALA A 75 -1.68 0.11 5.98
C ALA A 75 -0.72 0.19 7.17
N CYS A 76 -0.26 1.39 7.54
CA CYS A 76 0.58 1.61 8.71
C CYS A 76 -0.16 1.27 10.02
N LEU A 77 -1.44 1.62 10.15
CA LEU A 77 -2.24 1.29 11.34
C LEU A 77 -2.41 -0.22 11.50
N VAL A 78 -2.77 -0.91 10.42
CA VAL A 78 -2.92 -2.37 10.39
C VAL A 78 -1.59 -3.05 10.67
N GLY A 79 -0.52 -2.65 9.96
CA GLY A 79 0.82 -3.17 10.16
C GLY A 79 1.32 -2.98 11.59
N LYS A 80 1.08 -1.80 12.19
CA LYS A 80 1.43 -1.53 13.58
C LYS A 80 0.66 -2.40 14.56
N ARG A 81 -0.64 -2.61 14.34
CA ARG A 81 -1.48 -3.44 15.21
C ARG A 81 -1.01 -4.89 15.17
N VAL A 82 -0.85 -5.45 13.97
CA VAL A 82 -0.44 -6.83 13.77
C VAL A 82 1.00 -7.06 14.23
N SER A 83 1.92 -6.15 13.91
CA SER A 83 3.32 -6.27 14.34
C SER A 83 3.48 -6.23 15.86
N ARG A 84 2.59 -5.56 16.59
CA ARG A 84 2.58 -5.56 18.06
C ARG A 84 2.09 -6.88 18.64
N GLU A 85 1.15 -7.54 17.99
CA GLU A 85 0.57 -8.79 18.47
C GLU A 85 1.41 -10.02 18.07
N LEU A 86 2.01 -10.01 16.88
CA LEU A 86 2.71 -11.15 16.29
C LEU A 86 4.24 -10.99 16.24
N GLY A 87 4.80 -9.86 16.70
CA GLY A 87 6.24 -9.59 16.67
C GLY A 87 6.79 -9.20 15.29
N GLY A 88 5.93 -9.00 14.29
CA GLY A 88 6.29 -8.58 12.94
C GLY A 88 5.20 -8.89 11.93
N LEU A 89 5.48 -8.66 10.65
CA LEU A 89 4.59 -8.97 9.53
C LEU A 89 5.03 -10.27 8.83
N THR A 90 4.08 -10.96 8.19
CA THR A 90 4.33 -12.14 7.35
C THR A 90 3.82 -11.90 5.93
N GLY A 91 4.11 -12.84 5.00
CA GLY A 91 3.55 -12.81 3.65
C GLY A 91 2.02 -12.71 3.62
N ASP A 92 1.35 -13.47 4.49
CA ASP A 92 -0.11 -13.47 4.61
C ASP A 92 -0.64 -12.10 5.05
N ILE A 93 0.08 -11.42 5.96
CA ILE A 93 -0.29 -10.07 6.40
C ILE A 93 -0.09 -9.03 5.30
N TYR A 94 0.94 -9.19 4.45
CA TYR A 94 1.08 -8.33 3.27
C TYR A 94 -0.07 -8.55 2.28
N GLY A 95 -0.52 -9.79 2.10
CA GLY A 95 -1.72 -10.11 1.32
C GLY A 95 -2.99 -9.46 1.90
N LEU A 96 -3.17 -9.56 3.22
CA LEU A 96 -4.26 -8.89 3.92
C LEU A 96 -4.21 -7.37 3.76
N ILE A 97 -3.04 -6.76 3.87
CA ILE A 97 -2.86 -5.31 3.64
C ILE A 97 -3.23 -4.96 2.20
N ASN A 98 -2.89 -5.80 1.22
CA ASN A 98 -3.23 -5.56 -0.18
C ASN A 98 -4.76 -5.57 -0.40
N GLU A 99 -5.44 -6.64 0.00
CA GLU A 99 -6.89 -6.76 -0.18
C GLU A 99 -7.66 -5.68 0.59
N LEU A 100 -7.27 -5.43 1.84
CA LEU A 100 -7.90 -4.39 2.67
C LEU A 100 -7.69 -2.99 2.08
N SER A 101 -6.48 -2.70 1.57
CA SER A 101 -6.20 -1.44 0.90
C SER A 101 -7.08 -1.26 -0.34
N GLU A 102 -7.25 -2.28 -1.17
CA GLU A 102 -8.09 -2.19 -2.36
C GLU A 102 -9.55 -1.89 -2.00
N VAL A 103 -10.10 -2.61 -1.02
CA VAL A 103 -11.49 -2.39 -0.55
C VAL A 103 -11.65 -0.98 -0.01
N LEU A 104 -10.76 -0.53 0.89
CA LEU A 104 -10.85 0.80 1.50
C LEU A 104 -10.70 1.92 0.46
N LEU A 105 -9.78 1.77 -0.49
CA LEU A 105 -9.53 2.77 -1.53
C LEU A 105 -10.68 2.85 -2.52
N LEU A 106 -11.29 1.72 -2.91
CA LEU A 106 -12.48 1.72 -3.77
C LEU A 106 -13.67 2.37 -3.07
N LEU A 107 -13.90 2.09 -1.79
CA LEU A 107 -14.94 2.74 -1.00
C LEU A 107 -14.68 4.24 -0.85
N ALA A 108 -13.44 4.65 -0.59
CA ALA A 108 -13.05 6.06 -0.49
C ALA A 108 -13.13 6.79 -1.85
N ALA A 109 -12.92 6.09 -2.95
CA ALA A 109 -13.03 6.63 -4.30
C ALA A 109 -14.49 6.72 -4.79
N TYR A 110 -15.43 6.02 -4.17
CA TYR A 110 -16.82 6.02 -4.60
C TYR A 110 -17.47 7.43 -4.62
N PRO A 111 -17.34 8.28 -3.59
CA PRO A 111 -17.87 9.64 -3.64
C PRO A 111 -17.19 10.52 -4.71
N LEU A 112 -15.92 10.23 -5.01
CA LEU A 112 -15.14 10.96 -6.01
C LEU A 112 -15.62 10.69 -7.44
N LEU A 113 -16.21 9.52 -7.70
CA LEU A 113 -16.84 9.21 -8.99
C LEU A 113 -18.00 10.17 -9.34
N SER A 114 -18.62 10.82 -8.35
CA SER A 114 -19.71 11.78 -8.59
C SER A 114 -19.24 13.22 -8.83
N LYS A 115 -17.99 13.54 -8.47
CA LYS A 115 -17.43 14.91 -8.45
C LYS A 115 -16.32 15.15 -9.48
N MET A 116 -15.95 14.14 -10.27
CA MET A 116 -14.88 14.16 -11.28
C MET A 116 -15.44 13.90 -12.68
#